data_AF-A0A9D7M3Z4-F1
#
_entry.id   AF-A0A9D7M3Z4-F1
#
_cell.length_a   1.000
_cell.length_b   1.000
_cell.length_c   1.000
_cell.angle_alpha   90.00
_cell.angle_beta   90.00
_cell.angle_gamma   90.00
#
_symmetry.space_group_name_H-M   'P 1'
#
loop_
_entity.id
_entity.type
_entity.pdbx_description
1 polymer ?
#
loop_
_entity_poly.entity_id
_entity_poly.type
_entity_poly.pdbx_seq_one_letter_code
_entity_poly.pdbx_strand_id
1 'polypeptide(L)'
;MKKLLLTLIASFLLQFLSIAQEIEWQNTIGGNESEQFNSIAQTSDGGFILGGYSSSNISGDKTENSNGLKDYWIVKTDSLGNIQWQNTIGGSGEDLLQSVIQTSDGGYILGGKSSSNISGDKTENFIGTFDYWIVKTDSLGIIEWQNTIGGNESDQLNSLAQTSDGGYILAGNSWSDISGDKTENTNGINDYWIVKTDSLGAIQWQKTIGGSDSEDLNSIAQTADGGYILGGSSRSNISGDKTENRNGPVDYWIVKTNSLGVIQWENTIGGSGFEELRSLAQTADGGYILGGFSNSNISVDKTENSHGSEDYWIVKTDSLGIIQWQNTLGGSGDDWLNSIAQTADGGYIMGGFSASNISGDRTENVIGSRDCWIVKTNSFGVLEWQNTIGGVNSEDIAAIVQTYDGGYTCGVESNSNISGDKTENSNGDYDYWIVKITDNYNLLNGKVFIDANSNGTQDISESHVINKKLTESSTGNFSFTQQNGIYYVPVIGPGNYSVSPDLINYYTVVPASHSASFTGIQQTDSLNDFAFQPAGLFNDLCVKITPFGPFRSGFNASYMVNYSNIGTTTLNPTVIFFPDNDVSLVSATPVASSITLDSLVWNFGPLAPFQSGQILITVNVNIGVAHRNINKFRCTY
;
A
#
# COMPACT_ATOMS: atom_id res chain seq x y z
N MET A 1 52.49 30.46 -11.03
CA MET A 1 52.07 29.06 -10.86
C MET A 1 51.27 28.95 -9.56
N LYS A 2 49.94 29.05 -9.66
CA LYS A 2 49.03 28.82 -8.53
C LYS A 2 48.83 27.31 -8.39
N LYS A 3 49.14 26.75 -7.22
CA LYS A 3 48.89 25.33 -6.91
C LYS A 3 47.40 25.14 -6.67
N LEU A 4 46.80 24.28 -7.48
CA LEU A 4 45.44 23.78 -7.34
C LEU A 4 45.41 22.85 -6.11
N LEU A 5 44.61 23.20 -5.10
CA LEU A 5 44.33 22.31 -3.97
C LEU A 5 43.07 21.53 -4.35
N LEU A 6 43.24 20.25 -4.72
CA LEU A 6 42.15 19.33 -4.99
C LEU A 6 41.72 18.72 -3.66
N THR A 7 40.63 19.24 -3.07
CA THR A 7 40.02 18.64 -1.88
C THR A 7 39.20 17.43 -2.32
N LEU A 8 39.74 16.24 -2.10
CA LEU A 8 39.04 14.97 -2.30
C LEU A 8 38.07 14.80 -1.12
N ILE A 9 36.79 15.13 -1.31
CA ILE A 9 35.73 14.79 -0.34
C ILE A 9 35.41 13.31 -0.57
N ALA A 10 35.96 12.45 0.29
CA ALA A 10 35.53 11.07 0.39
C ALA A 10 34.16 11.07 1.07
N SER A 11 33.08 11.01 0.29
CA SER A 11 31.75 10.71 0.81
C SER A 11 31.74 9.26 1.28
N PHE A 12 31.88 9.06 2.60
CA PHE A 12 31.47 7.80 3.22
C PHE A 12 29.96 7.70 3.04
N LEU A 13 29.50 6.89 2.07
CA LEU A 13 28.14 6.39 2.09
C LEU A 13 28.06 5.48 3.33
N LEU A 14 27.55 6.00 4.44
CA LEU A 14 26.88 5.14 5.40
C LEU A 14 25.65 4.62 4.66
N GLN A 15 25.68 3.36 4.23
CA GLN A 15 24.45 2.64 3.93
C GLN A 15 23.71 2.52 5.26
N PHE A 16 22.77 3.44 5.49
CA PHE A 16 21.72 3.17 6.47
C PHE A 16 21.01 1.92 5.95
N LEU A 17 21.06 0.83 6.72
CA LEU A 17 20.14 -0.28 6.52
C LEU A 17 18.76 0.31 6.70
N SER A 18 18.01 0.43 5.61
CA SER A 18 16.64 0.84 5.71
C SER A 18 15.85 -0.30 6.32
N ILE A 19 15.26 0.01 7.47
CA ILE A 19 14.49 -0.97 8.22
C ILE A 19 13.04 -0.79 7.79
N ALA A 20 12.50 -1.78 7.09
CA ALA A 20 11.08 -1.85 6.81
C ALA A 20 10.30 -1.83 8.14
N GLN A 21 9.13 -1.21 8.12
CA GLN A 21 8.29 -1.13 9.31
C GLN A 21 7.59 -2.46 9.54
N GLU A 22 7.23 -2.75 10.78
CA GLU A 22 6.46 -3.94 11.16
C GLU A 22 5.06 -3.54 11.60
N ILE A 23 4.07 -4.40 11.34
CA ILE A 23 2.71 -4.19 11.83
C ILE A 23 2.73 -4.32 13.37
N GLU A 24 2.42 -3.21 14.05
CA GLU A 24 2.27 -3.17 15.51
C GLU A 24 0.91 -3.72 15.92
N TRP A 25 -0.14 -3.28 15.23
CA TRP A 25 -1.49 -3.80 15.33
C TRP A 25 -2.28 -3.49 14.06
N GLN A 26 -3.35 -4.25 13.85
CA GLN A 26 -4.32 -4.02 12.78
C GLN A 26 -5.73 -4.34 13.27
N ASN A 27 -6.75 -3.67 12.74
CA ASN A 27 -8.16 -3.93 13.05
C ASN A 27 -9.02 -3.77 11.79
N THR A 28 -9.97 -4.67 11.57
CA THR A 28 -11.03 -4.56 10.55
C THR A 28 -12.32 -4.12 11.23
N ILE A 29 -12.96 -3.07 10.71
CA ILE A 29 -14.15 -2.45 11.28
C ILE A 29 -15.16 -2.22 10.15
N GLY A 30 -16.33 -2.88 10.22
CA GLY A 30 -17.34 -2.75 9.16
C GLY A 30 -18.63 -3.53 9.41
N GLY A 31 -19.57 -3.39 8.48
CA GLY A 31 -20.85 -4.09 8.43
C GLY A 31 -20.86 -5.18 7.35
N ASN A 32 -22.04 -5.67 7.00
CA ASN A 32 -22.18 -6.73 5.98
C ASN A 32 -22.24 -6.19 4.54
N GLU A 33 -22.28 -4.88 4.33
CA GLU A 33 -22.25 -4.24 2.99
C GLU A 33 -20.90 -3.56 2.74
N SER A 34 -20.88 -2.35 2.16
CA SER A 34 -19.64 -1.66 1.81
C SER A 34 -19.49 -0.38 2.64
N GLU A 35 -18.33 -0.26 3.26
CA GLU A 35 -17.81 0.91 3.94
C GLU A 35 -16.62 1.47 3.17
N GLN A 36 -16.74 2.71 2.73
CA GLN A 36 -15.63 3.43 2.08
C GLN A 36 -14.88 4.27 3.10
N PHE A 37 -13.56 4.09 3.17
CA PHE A 37 -12.67 4.85 4.05
C PHE A 37 -12.10 6.06 3.30
N ASN A 38 -12.20 7.27 3.86
CA ASN A 38 -11.65 8.47 3.21
C ASN A 38 -10.69 9.27 4.10
N SER A 39 -10.81 9.20 5.42
CA SER A 39 -10.09 10.12 6.30
C SER A 39 -9.76 9.50 7.67
N ILE A 40 -8.54 9.74 8.14
CA ILE A 40 -8.07 9.42 9.49
C ILE A 40 -7.39 10.65 10.10
N ALA A 41 -7.60 10.90 11.38
CA ALA A 41 -6.81 11.86 12.15
C ALA A 41 -6.49 11.31 13.54
N GLN A 42 -5.24 11.45 13.98
CA GLN A 42 -4.87 11.16 15.36
C GLN A 42 -5.45 12.25 16.27
N THR A 43 -6.17 11.84 17.32
CA THR A 43 -6.78 12.75 18.28
C THR A 43 -5.82 13.09 19.41
N SER A 44 -6.08 14.20 20.09
CA SER A 44 -5.28 14.74 21.19
C SER A 44 -5.13 13.80 22.39
N ASP A 45 -6.04 12.84 22.56
CA ASP A 45 -5.95 11.76 23.55
C ASP A 45 -5.07 10.58 23.12
N GLY A 46 -4.48 10.64 21.91
CA GLY A 46 -3.62 9.60 21.32
C GLY A 46 -4.36 8.53 20.52
N GLY A 47 -5.70 8.53 20.54
CA GLY A 47 -6.53 7.67 19.69
C GLY A 47 -6.70 8.21 18.27
N PHE A 48 -7.71 7.71 17.55
CA PHE A 48 -7.97 8.13 16.17
C PHE A 48 -9.45 8.38 15.92
N ILE A 49 -9.76 9.40 15.12
CA ILE A 49 -11.06 9.54 14.48
C ILE A 49 -10.93 9.06 13.04
N LEU A 50 -11.80 8.12 12.68
CA LEU A 50 -11.92 7.51 11.35
C LEU A 50 -13.18 8.06 10.68
N GLY A 51 -13.15 8.26 9.38
CA GLY A 51 -14.28 8.78 8.64
C GLY A 51 -14.35 8.31 7.20
N GLY A 52 -15.57 8.03 6.78
CA GLY A 52 -15.98 7.80 5.40
C GLY A 52 -17.48 7.56 5.38
N TYR A 53 -17.97 6.66 4.54
CA TYR A 53 -19.41 6.41 4.44
C TYR A 53 -19.74 4.93 4.35
N SER A 54 -20.98 4.57 4.70
CA SER A 54 -21.44 3.19 4.81
C SER A 54 -22.83 3.01 4.21
N SER A 55 -23.04 1.92 3.45
CA SER A 55 -24.38 1.47 3.06
C SER A 55 -24.98 0.45 4.05
N SER A 56 -24.18 -0.03 5.01
CA SER A 56 -24.60 -1.08 5.93
C SER A 56 -25.65 -0.62 6.94
N ASN A 57 -26.63 -1.50 7.15
CA ASN A 57 -27.44 -1.51 8.37
C ASN A 57 -26.67 -2.12 9.55
N ILE A 58 -27.28 -2.16 10.74
CA ILE A 58 -26.69 -2.78 11.95
C ILE A 58 -26.27 -4.22 11.64
N SER A 59 -24.95 -4.44 11.60
CA SER A 59 -24.29 -5.71 11.28
C SER A 59 -22.79 -5.59 11.53
N GLY A 60 -22.09 -6.72 11.68
CA GLY A 60 -20.66 -6.72 12.00
C GLY A 60 -20.36 -5.89 13.25
N ASP A 61 -19.45 -4.93 13.10
CA ASP A 61 -19.09 -3.95 14.13
C ASP A 61 -20.02 -2.73 14.15
N LYS A 62 -20.79 -2.49 13.08
CA LYS A 62 -21.64 -1.31 12.94
C LYS A 62 -22.85 -1.35 13.87
N THR A 63 -23.04 -0.32 14.68
CA THR A 63 -24.09 -0.28 15.72
C THR A 63 -25.33 0.54 15.38
N GLU A 64 -25.32 1.23 14.24
CA GLU A 64 -26.43 2.09 13.79
C GLU A 64 -26.84 1.71 12.36
N ASN A 65 -28.10 1.96 11.99
CA ASN A 65 -28.53 1.76 10.60
C ASN A 65 -28.11 2.98 9.76
N SER A 66 -27.87 2.76 8.48
CA SER A 66 -27.93 3.85 7.51
C SER A 66 -29.37 4.40 7.45
N ASN A 67 -29.51 5.72 7.44
CA ASN A 67 -30.75 6.46 7.26
C ASN A 67 -31.17 6.51 5.78
N GLY A 68 -30.22 6.34 4.85
CA GLY A 68 -30.40 6.43 3.42
C GLY A 68 -29.68 5.33 2.65
N LEU A 69 -29.24 5.65 1.43
CA LEU A 69 -28.49 4.73 0.58
C LEU A 69 -27.05 4.55 1.08
N LYS A 70 -26.43 5.66 1.47
CA LYS A 70 -25.08 5.75 2.03
C LYS A 70 -25.06 6.94 2.96
N ASP A 71 -24.52 6.76 4.16
CA ASP A 71 -24.44 7.83 5.16
C ASP A 71 -23.02 8.02 5.68
N TYR A 72 -22.73 9.19 6.24
CA TYR A 72 -21.46 9.41 6.93
C TYR A 72 -21.34 8.38 8.04
N TRP A 73 -20.19 7.73 8.12
CA TRP A 73 -19.86 6.85 9.21
C TRP A 73 -18.52 7.28 9.80
N ILE A 74 -18.57 7.61 11.09
CA ILE A 74 -17.39 8.01 11.85
C ILE A 74 -17.19 7.07 13.02
N VAL A 75 -15.94 6.71 13.27
CA VAL A 75 -15.55 5.77 14.33
C VAL A 75 -14.41 6.38 15.11
N LYS A 76 -14.61 6.57 16.42
CA LYS A 76 -13.54 6.96 17.34
C LYS A 76 -12.93 5.72 17.95
N THR A 77 -11.62 5.61 17.88
CA THR A 77 -10.84 4.54 18.49
C THR A 77 -9.89 5.06 19.55
N ASP A 78 -9.44 4.16 20.42
CA ASP A 78 -8.28 4.39 21.29
C ASP A 78 -6.95 4.26 20.50
N SER A 79 -5.81 4.41 21.19
CA SER A 79 -4.48 4.35 20.55
C SER A 79 -4.10 2.95 20.04
N LEU A 80 -4.86 1.92 20.42
CA LEU A 80 -4.69 0.53 20.00
C LEU A 80 -5.70 0.13 18.91
N GLY A 81 -6.52 1.08 18.45
CA GLY A 81 -7.54 0.87 17.43
C GLY A 81 -8.85 0.25 17.95
N ASN A 82 -9.03 0.09 19.26
CA ASN A 82 -10.31 -0.39 19.79
C ASN A 82 -11.38 0.69 19.67
N ILE A 83 -12.58 0.33 19.23
CA ILE A 83 -13.71 1.26 19.09
C ILE A 83 -14.13 1.79 20.47
N GLN A 84 -14.14 3.11 20.62
CA GLN A 84 -14.69 3.82 21.78
C GLN A 84 -16.16 4.19 21.56
N TRP A 85 -16.47 4.73 20.38
CA TRP A 85 -17.81 5.02 19.91
C TRP A 85 -17.82 5.14 18.39
N GLN A 86 -19.00 5.06 17.79
CA GLN A 86 -19.23 5.27 16.36
C GLN A 86 -20.59 5.94 16.16
N ASN A 87 -20.75 6.72 15.09
CA ASN A 87 -22.02 7.34 14.71
C ASN A 87 -22.24 7.22 13.20
N THR A 88 -23.50 7.04 12.81
CA THR A 88 -24.01 7.19 11.45
C THR A 88 -24.80 8.47 11.35
N ILE A 89 -24.42 9.35 10.43
CA ILE A 89 -24.97 10.70 10.29
C ILE A 89 -25.39 10.91 8.84
N GLY A 90 -26.69 11.11 8.60
CA GLY A 90 -27.18 11.28 7.23
C GLY A 90 -28.70 11.37 7.09
N GLY A 91 -29.17 11.43 5.85
CA GLY A 91 -30.58 11.53 5.47
C GLY A 91 -31.02 10.40 4.55
N SER A 92 -32.09 10.60 3.78
CA SER A 92 -32.69 9.54 2.96
C SER A 92 -31.96 9.25 1.64
N GLY A 93 -31.00 10.09 1.26
CA GLY A 93 -30.25 10.03 0.00
C GLY A 93 -28.87 9.40 0.16
N GLU A 94 -27.90 9.89 -0.60
CA GLU A 94 -26.48 9.60 -0.41
C GLU A 94 -25.78 10.78 0.26
N ASP A 95 -25.15 10.49 1.40
CA ASP A 95 -24.31 11.38 2.19
C ASP A 95 -22.90 10.75 2.27
N LEU A 96 -21.95 11.33 1.54
CA LEU A 96 -20.62 10.77 1.32
C LEU A 96 -19.55 11.64 2.00
N LEU A 97 -19.03 11.18 3.15
CA LEU A 97 -18.01 11.89 3.94
C LEU A 97 -16.67 11.81 3.24
N GLN A 98 -15.97 12.93 3.12
CA GLN A 98 -14.63 12.99 2.52
C GLN A 98 -13.54 13.32 3.55
N SER A 99 -13.85 14.13 4.57
CA SER A 99 -12.87 14.59 5.54
C SER A 99 -13.45 14.65 6.94
N VAL A 100 -12.68 14.19 7.93
CA VAL A 100 -12.93 14.41 9.36
C VAL A 100 -11.66 14.92 10.02
N ILE A 101 -11.77 15.97 10.83
CA ILE A 101 -10.65 16.48 11.64
C ILE A 101 -11.13 16.78 13.06
N GLN A 102 -10.24 16.58 14.04
CA GLN A 102 -10.47 17.07 15.40
C GLN A 102 -10.26 18.59 15.42
N THR A 103 -11.26 19.30 15.92
CA THR A 103 -11.23 20.76 16.10
C THR A 103 -10.56 21.14 17.42
N SER A 104 -10.07 22.37 17.50
CA SER A 104 -9.38 22.93 18.67
C SER A 104 -10.17 22.87 19.99
N ASP A 105 -11.51 22.77 19.93
CA ASP A 105 -12.37 22.63 21.11
C ASP A 105 -12.51 21.19 21.60
N GLY A 106 -11.90 20.22 20.90
CA GLY A 106 -11.92 18.79 21.20
C GLY A 106 -13.02 18.01 20.47
N GLY A 107 -13.99 18.67 19.85
CA GLY A 107 -14.99 18.08 18.96
C GLY A 107 -14.46 17.83 17.55
N TYR A 108 -15.34 17.52 16.60
CA TYR A 108 -14.95 17.16 15.23
C TYR A 108 -15.75 17.93 14.19
N ILE A 109 -15.10 18.32 13.11
CA ILE A 109 -15.78 18.84 11.92
C ILE A 109 -15.69 17.78 10.82
N LEU A 110 -16.85 17.47 10.27
CA LEU A 110 -17.06 16.50 9.19
C LEU A 110 -17.40 17.28 7.93
N GLY A 111 -16.91 16.82 6.78
CA GLY A 111 -17.22 17.42 5.50
C GLY A 111 -17.25 16.42 4.36
N GLY A 112 -18.26 16.52 3.52
CA GLY A 112 -18.37 15.78 2.28
C GLY A 112 -19.52 16.33 1.43
N LYS A 113 -20.16 15.45 0.65
CA LYS A 113 -21.28 15.82 -0.21
C LYS A 113 -22.57 15.10 0.15
N SER A 114 -23.72 15.73 -0.10
CA SER A 114 -25.03 15.21 0.25
C SER A 114 -26.06 15.43 -0.87
N SER A 115 -26.84 14.40 -1.18
CA SER A 115 -28.03 14.47 -2.06
C SER A 115 -29.35 14.33 -1.27
N SER A 116 -29.28 14.40 0.07
CA SER A 116 -30.41 14.14 0.96
C SER A 116 -31.31 15.37 1.15
N ASN A 117 -32.63 15.15 1.21
CA ASN A 117 -33.57 16.15 1.76
C ASN A 117 -33.57 16.10 3.29
N ILE A 118 -34.30 17.02 3.94
CA ILE A 118 -34.53 17.00 5.40
C ILE A 118 -35.15 15.65 5.81
N SER A 119 -34.35 14.82 6.45
CA SER A 119 -34.66 13.45 6.87
C SER A 119 -33.51 12.90 7.70
N GLY A 120 -33.76 11.89 8.55
CA GLY A 120 -32.74 11.35 9.45
C GLY A 120 -32.16 12.45 10.33
N ASP A 121 -30.85 12.61 10.29
CA ASP A 121 -30.10 13.67 10.98
C ASP A 121 -30.08 14.98 10.20
N LYS A 122 -30.33 14.97 8.89
CA LYS A 122 -30.20 16.16 8.04
C LYS A 122 -31.28 17.21 8.33
N THR A 123 -30.85 18.46 8.56
CA THR A 123 -31.76 19.58 8.90
C THR A 123 -32.02 20.56 7.76
N GLU A 124 -31.34 20.40 6.63
CA GLU A 124 -31.50 21.24 5.43
C GLU A 124 -31.72 20.37 4.19
N ASN A 125 -32.33 20.90 3.14
CA ASN A 125 -32.44 20.16 1.88
C ASN A 125 -31.16 20.35 1.07
N PHE A 126 -30.83 19.37 0.22
CA PHE A 126 -29.97 19.66 -0.93
C PHE A 126 -30.66 20.70 -1.83
N ILE A 127 -29.86 21.49 -2.55
CA ILE A 127 -30.27 22.55 -3.46
C ILE A 127 -30.22 22.01 -4.90
N GLY A 128 -29.12 21.37 -5.27
CA GLY A 128 -28.82 20.95 -6.64
C GLY A 128 -28.91 19.43 -6.85
N THR A 129 -27.78 18.75 -7.02
CA THR A 129 -27.74 17.26 -7.11
C THR A 129 -26.99 16.64 -5.92
N PHE A 130 -25.77 17.11 -5.71
CA PHE A 130 -24.98 16.89 -4.50
C PHE A 130 -24.50 18.27 -4.08
N ASP A 131 -24.58 18.59 -2.81
CA ASP A 131 -24.08 19.86 -2.28
C ASP A 131 -23.07 19.60 -1.16
N TYR A 132 -22.25 20.60 -0.82
CA TYR A 132 -21.37 20.49 0.33
C TYR A 132 -22.24 20.29 1.56
N TRP A 133 -21.90 19.31 2.38
CA TRP A 133 -22.52 19.11 3.68
C TRP A 133 -21.44 19.05 4.74
N ILE A 134 -21.53 19.96 5.70
CA ILE A 134 -20.61 20.06 6.82
C ILE A 134 -21.36 19.87 8.13
N VAL A 135 -20.77 19.11 9.05
CA VAL A 135 -21.38 18.77 10.34
C VAL A 135 -20.34 18.95 11.43
N LYS A 136 -20.62 19.81 12.41
CA LYS A 136 -19.81 19.94 13.62
C LYS A 136 -20.40 19.09 14.72
N THR A 137 -19.56 18.30 15.38
CA THR A 137 -19.90 17.51 16.55
C THR A 137 -19.06 17.91 17.75
N ASP A 138 -19.54 17.57 18.94
CA ASP A 138 -18.76 17.62 20.18
C ASP A 138 -17.76 16.43 20.25
N SER A 139 -17.00 16.36 21.35
CA SER A 139 -15.99 15.30 21.54
C SER A 139 -16.59 13.88 21.66
N LEU A 140 -17.90 13.76 21.88
CA LEU A 140 -18.65 12.52 21.99
C LEU A 140 -19.41 12.19 20.70
N GLY A 141 -19.23 12.99 19.65
CA GLY A 141 -19.87 12.81 18.35
C GLY A 141 -21.31 13.33 18.28
N ILE A 142 -21.79 14.06 19.28
CA ILE A 142 -23.13 14.67 19.25
C ILE A 142 -23.10 15.89 18.33
N ILE A 143 -24.04 15.97 17.37
CA ILE A 143 -24.14 17.09 16.42
C ILE A 143 -24.44 18.40 17.17
N GLU A 144 -23.58 19.40 16.96
CA GLU A 144 -23.75 20.77 17.47
C GLU A 144 -24.46 21.64 16.43
N TRP A 145 -24.02 21.56 15.18
CA TRP A 145 -24.63 22.23 14.03
C TRP A 145 -24.25 21.55 12.72
N GLN A 146 -25.01 21.82 11.66
CA GLN A 146 -24.71 21.37 10.30
C GLN A 146 -25.16 22.44 9.29
N ASN A 147 -24.55 22.47 8.10
CA ASN A 147 -24.96 23.34 7.00
C ASN A 147 -24.85 22.61 5.66
N THR A 148 -25.80 22.83 4.77
CA THR A 148 -25.74 22.51 3.34
C THR A 148 -25.35 23.77 2.57
N ILE A 149 -24.33 23.68 1.72
CA ILE A 149 -23.80 24.83 0.95
C ILE A 149 -23.66 24.40 -0.51
N GLY A 150 -24.39 25.06 -1.42
CA GLY A 150 -24.36 24.66 -2.84
C GLY A 150 -25.18 25.55 -3.77
N GLY A 151 -25.25 25.12 -5.04
CA GLY A 151 -26.01 25.75 -6.12
C GLY A 151 -27.02 24.79 -6.74
N ASN A 152 -27.49 25.11 -7.95
CA ASN A 152 -28.52 24.31 -8.64
C ASN A 152 -27.98 23.04 -9.31
N GLU A 153 -26.66 22.88 -9.45
CA GLU A 153 -26.03 21.71 -10.06
C GLU A 153 -25.30 20.87 -9.00
N SER A 154 -24.26 20.12 -9.36
CA SER A 154 -23.46 19.40 -8.37
C SER A 154 -22.36 20.31 -7.80
N ASP A 155 -22.18 20.25 -6.48
CA ASP A 155 -21.14 20.86 -5.69
C ASP A 155 -20.58 19.80 -4.73
N GLN A 156 -19.35 19.36 -4.97
CA GLN A 156 -18.74 18.21 -4.29
C GLN A 156 -17.56 18.65 -3.43
N LEU A 157 -17.71 18.58 -2.10
CA LEU A 157 -16.62 18.89 -1.17
C LEU A 157 -15.66 17.71 -1.10
N ASN A 158 -14.37 17.96 -1.33
CA ASN A 158 -13.32 16.94 -1.33
C ASN A 158 -12.31 17.14 -0.19
N SER A 159 -12.14 18.38 0.30
CA SER A 159 -11.16 18.68 1.36
C SER A 159 -11.67 19.76 2.30
N LEU A 160 -11.29 19.66 3.57
CA LEU A 160 -11.73 20.55 4.65
C LEU A 160 -10.60 20.73 5.67
N ALA A 161 -10.38 21.98 6.11
CA ALA A 161 -9.44 22.28 7.19
C ALA A 161 -9.98 23.31 8.18
N GLN A 162 -9.65 23.16 9.47
CA GLN A 162 -9.87 24.21 10.46
C GLN A 162 -8.80 25.29 10.26
N THR A 163 -9.22 26.54 10.23
CA THR A 163 -8.34 27.70 10.08
C THR A 163 -7.95 28.28 11.43
N SER A 164 -6.82 28.97 11.48
CA SER A 164 -6.24 29.57 12.69
C SER A 164 -7.13 30.60 13.39
N ASP A 165 -8.14 31.15 12.70
CA ASP A 165 -9.15 32.05 13.30
C ASP A 165 -10.31 31.28 13.98
N GLY A 166 -10.27 29.95 13.96
CA GLY A 166 -11.28 29.04 14.51
C GLY A 166 -12.41 28.68 13.55
N GLY A 167 -12.50 29.32 12.37
CA GLY A 167 -13.42 28.95 11.30
C GLY A 167 -12.89 27.80 10.43
N TYR A 168 -13.52 27.56 9.28
CA TYR A 168 -13.20 26.44 8.41
C TYR A 168 -13.02 26.88 6.96
N ILE A 169 -12.08 26.26 6.26
CA ILE A 169 -11.96 26.38 4.81
C ILE A 169 -12.40 25.07 4.18
N LEU A 170 -13.32 25.20 3.24
CA LEU A 170 -13.98 24.12 2.50
C LEU A 170 -13.53 24.19 1.06
N ALA A 171 -13.24 23.04 0.44
CA ALA A 171 -12.78 23.02 -0.94
C ALA A 171 -13.24 21.77 -1.70
N GLY A 172 -13.54 21.95 -2.97
CA GLY A 172 -13.90 20.87 -3.88
C GLY A 172 -14.28 21.39 -5.26
N ASN A 173 -15.16 20.67 -5.94
CA ASN A 173 -15.55 20.94 -7.33
C ASN A 173 -16.97 21.49 -7.40
N SER A 174 -17.21 22.42 -8.33
CA SER A 174 -18.54 23.01 -8.54
C SER A 174 -18.88 23.07 -10.02
N TRP A 175 -20.02 22.47 -10.38
CA TRP A 175 -20.65 22.58 -11.71
C TRP A 175 -21.70 23.68 -11.75
N SER A 176 -21.96 24.34 -10.62
CA SER A 176 -23.02 25.32 -10.46
C SER A 176 -22.60 26.72 -10.93
N ASP A 177 -23.45 27.39 -11.70
CA ASP A 177 -23.39 28.85 -11.84
C ASP A 177 -23.98 29.56 -10.59
N ILE A 178 -24.02 30.90 -10.60
CA ILE A 178 -24.63 31.70 -9.50
C ILE A 178 -26.07 31.23 -9.23
N SER A 179 -26.24 30.57 -8.09
CA SER A 179 -27.49 29.98 -7.61
C SER A 179 -27.31 29.47 -6.18
N GLY A 180 -28.41 29.27 -5.45
CA GLY A 180 -28.34 28.84 -4.05
C GLY A 180 -27.45 29.77 -3.20
N ASP A 181 -26.46 29.19 -2.56
CA ASP A 181 -25.42 29.90 -1.81
C ASP A 181 -24.28 30.41 -2.68
N LYS A 182 -24.10 29.87 -3.88
CA LYS A 182 -22.96 30.18 -4.76
C LYS A 182 -23.07 31.59 -5.36
N THR A 183 -21.99 32.37 -5.28
CA THR A 183 -21.98 33.80 -5.68
C THR A 183 -21.12 34.12 -6.90
N GLU A 184 -20.44 33.14 -7.48
CA GLU A 184 -19.60 33.29 -8.68
C GLU A 184 -19.97 32.19 -9.68
N ASN A 185 -19.93 32.50 -10.99
CA ASN A 185 -20.20 31.50 -12.03
C ASN A 185 -19.02 30.53 -12.16
N THR A 186 -19.26 29.39 -12.79
CA THR A 186 -18.18 28.53 -13.29
C THR A 186 -17.61 29.13 -14.58
N ASN A 187 -16.30 29.03 -14.78
CA ASN A 187 -15.60 29.48 -15.98
C ASN A 187 -15.60 28.41 -17.09
N GLY A 188 -15.73 27.13 -16.71
CA GLY A 188 -15.73 25.97 -17.60
C GLY A 188 -16.84 24.95 -17.27
N ILE A 189 -16.47 23.67 -17.23
CA ILE A 189 -17.41 22.56 -16.92
C ILE A 189 -17.59 22.42 -15.41
N ASN A 190 -16.49 22.36 -14.69
CA ASN A 190 -16.42 22.45 -13.24
C ASN A 190 -15.12 23.10 -12.83
N ASP A 191 -15.19 23.92 -11.81
CA ASP A 191 -14.04 24.67 -11.30
C ASP A 191 -13.78 24.30 -9.85
N TYR A 192 -12.61 24.69 -9.34
CA TYR A 192 -12.39 24.70 -7.91
C TYR A 192 -13.37 25.68 -7.27
N TRP A 193 -14.06 25.23 -6.22
CA TRP A 193 -14.87 26.09 -5.39
C TRP A 193 -14.37 26.00 -3.96
N ILE A 194 -14.04 27.16 -3.40
CA ILE A 194 -13.59 27.27 -2.02
C ILE A 194 -14.51 28.19 -1.25
N VAL A 195 -14.81 27.81 0.00
CA VAL A 195 -15.72 28.52 0.87
C VAL A 195 -15.08 28.65 2.25
N LYS A 196 -14.88 29.87 2.72
CA LYS A 196 -14.45 30.15 4.09
C LYS A 196 -15.67 30.41 4.95
N THR A 197 -15.76 29.71 6.07
CA THR A 197 -16.78 29.91 7.09
C THR A 197 -16.16 30.41 8.41
N ASP A 198 -17.00 30.98 9.26
CA ASP A 198 -16.65 31.21 10.66
C ASP A 198 -16.77 29.91 11.49
N SER A 199 -16.51 30.00 12.80
CA SER A 199 -16.55 28.83 13.70
C SER A 199 -17.95 28.24 13.89
N LEU A 200 -19.01 28.96 13.48
CA LEU A 200 -20.41 28.54 13.53
C LEU A 200 -20.92 28.08 12.16
N GLY A 201 -20.04 28.03 11.15
CA GLY A 201 -20.36 27.58 9.81
C GLY A 201 -20.99 28.64 8.90
N ALA A 202 -21.08 29.91 9.33
CA ALA A 202 -21.59 30.97 8.47
C ALA A 202 -20.54 31.37 7.41
N ILE A 203 -20.95 31.46 6.14
CA ILE A 203 -20.05 31.82 5.02
C ILE A 203 -19.52 33.25 5.21
N GLN A 204 -18.21 33.39 5.23
CA GLN A 204 -17.50 34.67 5.26
C GLN A 204 -17.16 35.16 3.85
N TRP A 205 -16.66 34.25 3.00
CA TRP A 205 -16.41 34.50 1.59
C TRP A 205 -16.30 33.17 0.84
N GLN A 206 -16.42 33.24 -0.49
CA GLN A 206 -16.21 32.10 -1.39
C GLN A 206 -15.52 32.56 -2.68
N LYS A 207 -14.88 31.62 -3.38
CA LYS A 207 -14.22 31.83 -4.67
C LYS A 207 -14.44 30.64 -5.60
N THR A 208 -14.75 30.93 -6.86
CA THR A 208 -14.62 29.98 -7.97
C THR A 208 -13.29 30.26 -8.66
N ILE A 209 -12.47 29.22 -8.86
CA ILE A 209 -11.13 29.33 -9.45
C ILE A 209 -10.99 28.26 -10.53
N GLY A 210 -10.85 28.66 -11.80
CA GLY A 210 -10.78 27.69 -12.91
C GLY A 210 -10.56 28.31 -14.28
N GLY A 211 -10.56 27.44 -15.29
CA GLY A 211 -10.41 27.75 -16.71
C GLY A 211 -11.67 27.38 -17.51
N SER A 212 -11.52 27.19 -18.82
CA SER A 212 -12.65 26.92 -19.72
C SER A 212 -13.08 25.45 -19.80
N ASP A 213 -12.35 24.54 -19.14
CA ASP A 213 -12.61 23.09 -19.10
C ASP A 213 -12.81 22.64 -17.62
N SER A 214 -12.58 21.37 -17.28
CA SER A 214 -12.72 20.86 -15.92
C SER A 214 -11.43 20.99 -15.08
N GLU A 215 -11.59 21.48 -13.85
CA GLU A 215 -10.62 21.46 -12.77
C GLU A 215 -11.13 20.63 -11.59
N ASP A 216 -10.34 19.62 -11.19
CA ASP A 216 -10.69 18.68 -10.13
C ASP A 216 -9.79 18.92 -8.89
N LEU A 217 -10.32 19.57 -7.84
CA LEU A 217 -9.62 19.87 -6.58
C LEU A 217 -9.63 18.63 -5.68
N ASN A 218 -8.46 18.26 -5.16
CA ASN A 218 -8.33 17.15 -4.22
C ASN A 218 -7.85 17.58 -2.83
N SER A 219 -7.13 18.69 -2.70
CA SER A 219 -6.52 19.09 -1.43
C SER A 219 -6.48 20.60 -1.20
N ILE A 220 -6.67 21.01 0.04
CA ILE A 220 -6.46 22.37 0.51
C ILE A 220 -5.73 22.39 1.86
N ALA A 221 -4.84 23.36 2.05
CA ALA A 221 -4.23 23.63 3.35
C ALA A 221 -4.10 25.13 3.61
N GLN A 222 -4.30 25.55 4.87
CA GLN A 222 -3.94 26.90 5.30
C GLN A 222 -2.41 27.00 5.39
N THR A 223 -1.84 28.03 4.78
CA THR A 223 -0.39 28.27 4.81
C THR A 223 0.01 29.14 5.99
N ALA A 224 1.28 29.06 6.40
CA ALA A 224 1.81 29.77 7.57
C ALA A 224 1.67 31.30 7.52
N ASP A 225 1.52 31.88 6.33
CA ASP A 225 1.24 33.32 6.11
C ASP A 225 -0.26 33.68 6.25
N GLY A 226 -1.10 32.71 6.63
CA GLY A 226 -2.55 32.84 6.77
C GLY A 226 -3.34 32.70 5.47
N GLY A 227 -2.67 32.52 4.33
CA GLY A 227 -3.29 32.21 3.04
C GLY A 227 -3.65 30.73 2.90
N TYR A 228 -3.92 30.30 1.66
CA TYR A 228 -4.27 28.91 1.36
C TYR A 228 -3.54 28.41 0.13
N ILE A 229 -3.11 27.15 0.16
CA ILE A 229 -2.61 26.42 -1.00
C ILE A 229 -3.66 25.38 -1.40
N LEU A 230 -3.97 25.37 -2.69
CA LEU A 230 -4.95 24.51 -3.34
C LEU A 230 -4.21 23.56 -4.27
N GLY A 231 -4.63 22.31 -4.34
CA GLY A 231 -4.05 21.32 -5.24
C GLY A 231 -5.09 20.38 -5.81
N GLY A 232 -4.97 20.14 -7.10
CA GLY A 232 -5.70 19.11 -7.82
C GLY A 232 -5.18 19.02 -9.25
N SER A 233 -6.08 18.73 -10.19
CA SER A 233 -5.73 18.51 -11.59
C SER A 233 -6.55 19.42 -12.51
N SER A 234 -6.01 19.78 -13.68
CA SER A 234 -6.69 20.69 -14.63
C SER A 234 -6.64 20.15 -16.06
N ARG A 235 -7.78 20.26 -16.76
CA ARG A 235 -7.92 20.02 -18.20
C ARG A 235 -7.84 21.30 -19.01
N SER A 236 -7.76 22.47 -18.39
CA SER A 236 -7.82 23.75 -19.11
C SER A 236 -6.48 24.16 -19.74
N ASN A 237 -6.56 24.88 -20.86
CA ASN A 237 -5.48 25.78 -21.32
C ASN A 237 -5.64 27.17 -20.66
N ILE A 238 -4.80 28.14 -21.03
CA ILE A 238 -4.89 29.53 -20.56
C ILE A 238 -6.29 30.10 -20.82
N SER A 239 -7.03 30.32 -19.73
CA SER A 239 -8.42 30.80 -19.71
C SER A 239 -8.87 31.04 -18.26
N GLY A 240 -9.86 31.90 -18.05
CA GLY A 240 -10.35 32.20 -16.69
C GLY A 240 -9.21 32.71 -15.79
N ASP A 241 -9.02 32.04 -14.66
CA ASP A 241 -7.96 32.31 -13.69
C ASP A 241 -6.63 31.62 -14.03
N LYS A 242 -6.64 30.66 -14.97
CA LYS A 242 -5.45 29.89 -15.37
C LYS A 242 -4.59 30.69 -16.35
N THR A 243 -3.31 30.87 -16.02
CA THR A 243 -2.33 31.67 -16.77
C THR A 243 -1.28 30.83 -17.50
N GLU A 244 -1.26 29.52 -17.25
CA GLU A 244 -0.41 28.54 -17.93
C GLU A 244 -1.22 27.55 -18.77
N ASN A 245 -0.62 27.00 -19.84
CA ASN A 245 -1.24 25.94 -20.63
C ASN A 245 -1.01 24.59 -19.95
N ARG A 246 -1.92 23.64 -20.21
CA ARG A 246 -1.65 22.23 -19.95
C ARG A 246 -0.51 21.70 -20.84
N ASN A 247 0.31 20.83 -20.30
CA ASN A 247 1.40 20.10 -20.95
C ASN A 247 0.91 18.76 -21.54
N GLY A 248 -0.10 18.15 -20.91
CA GLY A 248 -0.73 16.91 -21.30
C GLY A 248 -2.27 17.00 -21.40
N PRO A 249 -2.98 15.86 -21.48
CA PRO A 249 -4.44 15.81 -21.30
C PRO A 249 -4.92 16.33 -19.95
N VAL A 250 -4.20 16.07 -18.86
CA VAL A 250 -4.48 16.51 -17.48
C VAL A 250 -3.15 16.67 -16.76
N ASP A 251 -2.94 17.81 -16.12
CA ASP A 251 -1.74 18.09 -15.35
C ASP A 251 -2.09 18.46 -13.91
N TYR A 252 -1.11 18.41 -13.01
CA TYR A 252 -1.27 19.00 -11.68
C TYR A 252 -1.50 20.50 -11.83
N TRP A 253 -2.43 21.02 -11.04
CA TRP A 253 -2.66 22.44 -10.93
C TRP A 253 -2.69 22.84 -9.46
N ILE A 254 -1.79 23.76 -9.10
CA ILE A 254 -1.67 24.27 -7.74
C ILE A 254 -1.88 25.77 -7.73
N VAL A 255 -2.63 26.27 -6.76
CA VAL A 255 -3.01 27.68 -6.66
C VAL A 255 -2.77 28.18 -5.25
N LYS A 256 -1.93 29.20 -5.11
CA LYS A 256 -1.71 29.90 -3.83
C LYS A 256 -2.59 31.14 -3.76
N THR A 257 -3.31 31.28 -2.67
CA THR A 257 -4.14 32.45 -2.36
C THR A 257 -3.68 33.14 -1.07
N ASN A 258 -4.05 34.40 -0.91
CA ASN A 258 -3.97 35.09 0.37
C ASN A 258 -5.15 34.69 1.30
N SER A 259 -5.20 35.25 2.51
CA SER A 259 -6.22 34.93 3.51
C SER A 259 -7.66 35.30 3.11
N LEU A 260 -7.84 36.09 2.04
CA LEU A 260 -9.12 36.51 1.48
C LEU A 260 -9.48 35.75 0.19
N GLY A 261 -8.72 34.70 -0.16
CA GLY A 261 -8.95 33.90 -1.36
C GLY A 261 -8.48 34.56 -2.66
N VAL A 262 -7.74 35.68 -2.60
CA VAL A 262 -7.18 36.31 -3.82
C VAL A 262 -5.94 35.53 -4.25
N ILE A 263 -5.92 35.09 -5.51
CA ILE A 263 -4.79 34.37 -6.11
C ILE A 263 -3.52 35.22 -6.06
N GLN A 264 -2.44 34.63 -5.55
CA GLN A 264 -1.10 35.21 -5.52
C GLN A 264 -0.25 34.66 -6.66
N TRP A 265 -0.35 33.36 -6.91
CA TRP A 265 0.26 32.66 -8.05
C TRP A 265 -0.45 31.32 -8.27
N GLU A 266 -0.30 30.76 -9.45
CA GLU A 266 -0.75 29.43 -9.85
C GLU A 266 0.33 28.79 -10.73
N ASN A 267 0.49 27.47 -10.65
CA ASN A 267 1.42 26.71 -11.49
C ASN A 267 0.74 25.45 -12.04
N THR A 268 1.02 25.17 -13.31
CA THR A 268 0.72 23.90 -13.97
C THR A 268 1.99 23.05 -14.02
N ILE A 269 1.94 21.84 -13.45
CA ILE A 269 3.09 20.95 -13.34
C ILE A 269 2.72 19.61 -13.96
N GLY A 270 3.39 19.21 -15.04
CA GLY A 270 3.02 17.99 -15.74
C GLY A 270 3.92 17.60 -16.91
N GLY A 271 3.61 16.45 -17.50
CA GLY A 271 4.28 15.87 -18.65
C GLY A 271 3.38 15.86 -19.88
N SER A 272 3.71 15.01 -20.85
CA SER A 272 2.92 14.84 -22.08
C SER A 272 1.71 13.89 -21.94
N GLY A 273 1.60 13.24 -20.78
CA GLY A 273 0.59 12.25 -20.41
C GLY A 273 -0.40 12.80 -19.38
N PHE A 274 -0.98 11.88 -18.62
CA PHE A 274 -1.98 12.16 -17.59
C PHE A 274 -1.32 12.17 -16.22
N GLU A 275 -1.50 13.27 -15.50
CA GLU A 275 -1.07 13.46 -14.12
C GLU A 275 -2.27 13.83 -13.24
N GLU A 276 -2.52 13.04 -12.19
CA GLU A 276 -3.55 13.37 -11.20
C GLU A 276 -2.96 13.64 -9.81
N LEU A 277 -3.17 14.84 -9.28
CA LEU A 277 -2.70 15.24 -7.95
C LEU A 277 -3.72 14.81 -6.89
N ARG A 278 -3.33 13.95 -5.96
CA ARG A 278 -4.22 13.41 -4.92
C ARG A 278 -4.05 14.11 -3.57
N SER A 279 -2.83 14.51 -3.23
CA SER A 279 -2.53 15.07 -1.91
C SER A 279 -1.46 16.18 -1.99
N LEU A 280 -1.64 17.21 -1.16
CA LEU A 280 -0.79 18.38 -1.08
C LEU A 280 -0.61 18.80 0.38
N ALA A 281 0.61 19.16 0.78
CA ALA A 281 0.87 19.75 2.09
C ALA A 281 1.93 20.85 2.04
N GLN A 282 1.79 21.86 2.90
CA GLN A 282 2.88 22.80 3.16
C GLN A 282 3.95 22.12 4.02
N THR A 283 5.21 22.28 3.64
CA THR A 283 6.37 21.74 4.34
C THR A 283 6.98 22.78 5.28
N ALA A 284 7.73 22.32 6.28
CA ALA A 284 8.32 23.14 7.33
C ALA A 284 9.29 24.23 6.82
N ASP A 285 9.87 24.05 5.63
CA ASP A 285 10.71 25.06 4.97
C ASP A 285 9.91 26.16 4.25
N GLY A 286 8.58 26.08 4.30
CA GLY A 286 7.64 27.01 3.67
C GLY A 286 7.22 26.64 2.25
N GLY A 287 7.88 25.67 1.61
CA GLY A 287 7.50 25.12 0.31
C GLY A 287 6.39 24.07 0.39
N TYR A 288 6.16 23.33 -0.68
CA TYR A 288 5.03 22.40 -0.78
C TYR A 288 5.45 21.03 -1.30
N ILE A 289 4.88 19.99 -0.72
CA ILE A 289 5.01 18.62 -1.22
C ILE A 289 3.69 18.21 -1.90
N LEU A 290 3.81 17.70 -3.12
CA LEU A 290 2.71 17.27 -3.98
C LEU A 290 2.86 15.77 -4.23
N GLY A 291 1.77 15.03 -4.17
CA GLY A 291 1.76 13.59 -4.42
C GLY A 291 0.51 13.13 -5.16
N GLY A 292 0.72 12.31 -6.17
CA GLY A 292 -0.33 11.66 -6.94
C GLY A 292 0.31 10.65 -7.89
N PHE A 293 -0.26 10.46 -9.07
CA PHE A 293 0.29 9.53 -10.06
C PHE A 293 0.40 10.12 -11.46
N SER A 294 1.20 9.48 -12.31
CA SER A 294 1.53 9.91 -13.67
C SER A 294 1.78 8.72 -14.60
N ASN A 295 1.29 8.81 -15.84
CA ASN A 295 1.67 7.90 -16.94
C ASN A 295 2.68 8.50 -17.92
N SER A 296 3.22 9.68 -17.62
CA SER A 296 4.13 10.38 -18.51
C SER A 296 5.52 9.75 -18.55
N ASN A 297 6.10 9.73 -19.75
CA ASN A 297 7.54 9.64 -19.90
C ASN A 297 8.19 11.02 -19.65
N ILE A 298 9.53 11.07 -19.64
CA ILE A 298 10.30 12.32 -19.51
C ILE A 298 9.83 13.33 -20.56
N SER A 299 9.19 14.40 -20.10
CA SER A 299 8.62 15.46 -20.95
C SER A 299 8.25 16.67 -20.11
N VAL A 300 8.47 17.86 -20.68
CA VAL A 300 8.22 19.17 -20.05
C VAL A 300 8.79 19.26 -18.64
N ASP A 301 7.96 19.19 -17.60
CA ASP A 301 8.43 19.28 -16.22
C ASP A 301 8.93 17.93 -15.71
N LYS A 302 8.37 16.81 -16.17
CA LYS A 302 8.69 15.48 -15.64
C LYS A 302 10.09 15.03 -16.06
N THR A 303 10.91 14.64 -15.09
CA THR A 303 12.34 14.30 -15.30
C THR A 303 12.66 12.80 -15.30
N GLU A 304 11.69 11.96 -15.01
CA GLU A 304 11.82 10.50 -14.97
C GLU A 304 10.68 9.84 -15.76
N ASN A 305 10.92 8.65 -16.30
CA ASN A 305 9.86 7.90 -16.98
C ASN A 305 9.04 7.15 -15.94
N SER A 306 7.74 7.02 -16.19
CA SER A 306 6.94 5.94 -15.59
C SER A 306 7.57 4.57 -15.92
N HIS A 307 7.58 3.68 -14.93
CA HIS A 307 8.01 2.28 -15.02
C HIS A 307 6.90 1.38 -15.58
N GLY A 308 5.64 1.78 -15.38
CA GLY A 308 4.44 1.03 -15.72
C GLY A 308 3.40 1.86 -16.46
N SER A 309 2.12 1.57 -16.22
CA SER A 309 1.02 2.35 -16.78
C SER A 309 0.87 3.67 -16.05
N GLU A 310 0.76 3.66 -14.72
CA GLU A 310 0.64 4.85 -13.87
C GLU A 310 1.49 4.62 -12.62
N ASP A 311 2.38 5.55 -12.30
CA ASP A 311 3.30 5.43 -11.16
C ASP A 311 3.18 6.62 -10.22
N TYR A 312 3.62 6.46 -8.96
CA TYR A 312 3.65 7.57 -8.00
C TYR A 312 4.49 8.69 -8.61
N TRP A 313 3.97 9.91 -8.58
CA TRP A 313 4.73 11.09 -8.94
C TRP A 313 4.69 12.09 -7.79
N ILE A 314 5.89 12.40 -7.30
CA ILE A 314 6.10 13.25 -6.13
C ILE A 314 6.86 14.47 -6.59
N VAL A 315 6.39 15.65 -6.20
CA VAL A 315 7.04 16.93 -6.56
C VAL A 315 7.17 17.79 -5.31
N LYS A 316 8.39 18.18 -4.98
CA LYS A 316 8.67 19.19 -3.95
C LYS A 316 8.93 20.53 -4.62
N THR A 317 8.23 21.56 -4.16
CA THR A 317 8.43 22.94 -4.59
C THR A 317 8.91 23.81 -3.44
N ASP A 318 9.48 24.98 -3.78
CA ASP A 318 9.71 26.06 -2.83
C ASP A 318 8.41 26.84 -2.53
N SER A 319 8.48 27.88 -1.70
CA SER A 319 7.32 28.69 -1.31
C SER A 319 6.72 29.52 -2.46
N LEU A 320 7.43 29.61 -3.59
CA LEU A 320 6.99 30.30 -4.81
C LEU A 320 6.50 29.30 -5.88
N GLY A 321 6.41 28.01 -5.53
CA GLY A 321 5.95 26.95 -6.42
C GLY A 321 7.02 26.47 -7.41
N ILE A 322 8.28 26.88 -7.27
CA ILE A 322 9.37 26.42 -8.15
C ILE A 322 9.79 25.01 -7.72
N ILE A 323 9.84 24.07 -8.67
CA ILE A 323 10.23 22.68 -8.42
C ILE A 323 11.69 22.63 -7.91
N GLN A 324 11.88 22.02 -6.73
CA GLN A 324 13.18 21.76 -6.13
C GLN A 324 13.68 20.36 -6.48
N TRP A 325 12.81 19.36 -6.40
CA TRP A 325 13.06 17.99 -6.84
C TRP A 325 11.73 17.29 -7.14
N GLN A 326 11.81 16.19 -7.87
CA GLN A 326 10.69 15.30 -8.14
C GLN A 326 11.19 13.85 -8.22
N ASN A 327 10.30 12.89 -7.99
CA ASN A 327 10.57 11.47 -8.17
C ASN A 327 9.38 10.77 -8.82
N THR A 328 9.67 9.73 -9.60
CA THR A 328 8.70 8.74 -10.05
C THR A 328 9.02 7.42 -9.35
N LEU A 329 8.04 6.82 -8.68
CA LEU A 329 8.22 5.56 -7.96
C LEU A 329 7.13 4.56 -8.37
N GLY A 330 7.51 3.36 -8.78
CA GLY A 330 6.53 2.32 -9.09
C GLY A 330 7.12 1.10 -9.80
N GLY A 331 6.23 0.28 -10.37
CA GLY A 331 6.59 -0.98 -11.02
C GLY A 331 5.98 -1.11 -12.42
N SER A 332 5.77 -2.33 -12.89
CA SER A 332 5.26 -2.58 -14.25
C SER A 332 3.73 -2.42 -14.40
N GLY A 333 3.00 -2.29 -13.30
CA GLY A 333 1.54 -2.15 -13.24
C GLY A 333 1.10 -0.73 -12.89
N ASP A 334 -0.08 -0.62 -12.27
CA ASP A 334 -0.59 0.65 -11.73
C ASP A 334 -0.15 0.81 -10.26
N ASP A 335 0.43 1.95 -9.95
CA ASP A 335 0.88 2.37 -8.64
C ASP A 335 0.31 3.77 -8.38
N TRP A 336 -0.72 3.89 -7.54
CA TRP A 336 -1.40 5.16 -7.25
C TRP A 336 -1.11 5.66 -5.85
N LEU A 337 -0.60 6.89 -5.74
CA LEU A 337 -0.38 7.59 -4.48
C LEU A 337 -1.64 8.37 -4.12
N ASN A 338 -2.21 8.10 -2.95
CA ASN A 338 -3.41 8.80 -2.46
C ASN A 338 -3.10 9.81 -1.35
N SER A 339 -2.10 9.54 -0.51
CA SER A 339 -1.76 10.37 0.63
C SER A 339 -0.25 10.59 0.76
N ILE A 340 0.16 11.84 1.04
CA ILE A 340 1.54 12.21 1.35
C ILE A 340 1.57 13.19 2.53
N ALA A 341 2.53 13.01 3.44
CA ALA A 341 2.74 13.90 4.57
C ALA A 341 4.23 14.08 4.89
N GLN A 342 4.60 15.27 5.38
CA GLN A 342 5.94 15.48 5.92
C GLN A 342 6.05 14.86 7.32
N THR A 343 7.13 14.13 7.56
CA THR A 343 7.41 13.47 8.84
C THR A 343 8.27 14.36 9.76
N ALA A 344 8.26 14.07 11.06
CA ALA A 344 8.95 14.86 12.08
C ALA A 344 10.48 14.96 11.89
N ASP A 345 11.08 13.98 11.20
CA ASP A 345 12.50 13.98 10.79
C ASP A 345 12.78 14.86 9.55
N GLY A 346 11.75 15.48 8.96
CA GLY A 346 11.81 16.32 7.77
C GLY A 346 11.66 15.56 6.45
N GLY A 347 11.57 14.23 6.47
CA GLY A 347 11.28 13.39 5.30
C GLY A 347 9.79 13.36 4.92
N TYR A 348 9.41 12.40 4.09
CA TYR A 348 8.03 12.28 3.60
C TYR A 348 7.55 10.84 3.62
N ILE A 349 6.37 10.62 4.21
CA ILE A 349 5.66 9.34 4.18
C ILE A 349 4.54 9.41 3.13
N MET A 350 4.40 8.34 2.36
CA MET A 350 3.44 8.22 1.27
C MET A 350 2.68 6.91 1.40
N GLY A 351 1.41 6.92 1.00
CA GLY A 351 0.56 5.74 0.97
C GLY A 351 -0.43 5.77 -0.18
N GLY A 352 -0.70 4.60 -0.72
CA GLY A 352 -1.75 4.31 -1.71
C GLY A 352 -1.72 2.82 -2.02
N PHE A 353 -1.93 2.43 -3.28
CA PHE A 353 -1.83 1.02 -3.68
C PHE A 353 -0.79 0.77 -4.77
N SER A 354 -0.42 -0.50 -4.91
CA SER A 354 0.36 -1.05 -6.02
C SER A 354 -0.27 -2.33 -6.57
N ALA A 355 -0.45 -2.40 -7.88
CA ALA A 355 -0.77 -3.62 -8.63
C ALA A 355 0.49 -4.27 -9.26
N SER A 356 1.68 -3.83 -8.82
CA SER A 356 2.96 -4.23 -9.40
C SER A 356 3.63 -5.37 -8.61
N ASN A 357 4.10 -6.38 -9.34
CA ASN A 357 5.10 -7.34 -8.85
C ASN A 357 6.50 -6.68 -8.79
N ILE A 358 7.50 -7.41 -8.29
CA ILE A 358 8.91 -6.94 -8.24
C ILE A 358 9.38 -6.47 -9.62
N SER A 359 9.48 -5.16 -9.79
CA SER A 359 9.83 -4.45 -11.03
C SER A 359 9.98 -2.96 -10.72
N GLY A 360 10.76 -2.21 -11.53
CA GLY A 360 11.02 -0.80 -11.24
C GLY A 360 11.64 -0.63 -9.85
N ASP A 361 10.99 0.17 -9.00
CA ASP A 361 11.37 0.40 -7.60
C ASP A 361 10.79 -0.63 -6.63
N ARG A 362 9.80 -1.43 -7.05
CA ARG A 362 9.09 -2.39 -6.19
C ARG A 362 10.01 -3.52 -5.74
N THR A 363 10.11 -3.73 -4.42
CA THR A 363 10.93 -4.79 -3.83
C THR A 363 10.14 -6.03 -3.41
N GLU A 364 8.82 -5.94 -3.38
CA GLU A 364 7.90 -7.00 -2.96
C GLU A 364 6.86 -7.26 -4.05
N ASN A 365 6.36 -8.49 -4.13
CA ASN A 365 5.26 -8.82 -5.03
C ASN A 365 3.94 -8.41 -4.40
N VAL A 366 2.97 -8.03 -5.24
CA VAL A 366 1.57 -7.99 -4.83
C VAL A 366 1.10 -9.42 -4.50
N ILE A 367 0.33 -9.57 -3.43
CA ILE A 367 -0.31 -10.79 -2.95
C ILE A 367 -1.65 -10.96 -3.67
N GLY A 368 -2.43 -9.89 -3.76
CA GLY A 368 -3.73 -9.83 -4.43
C GLY A 368 -3.71 -9.15 -5.80
N SER A 369 -4.82 -8.49 -6.15
CA SER A 369 -4.91 -7.68 -7.37
C SER A 369 -4.25 -6.31 -7.23
N ARG A 370 -4.29 -5.74 -6.02
CA ARG A 370 -3.56 -4.54 -5.62
C ARG A 370 -3.48 -4.51 -4.10
N ASP A 371 -2.31 -4.19 -3.57
CA ASP A 371 -2.09 -4.12 -2.13
C ASP A 371 -1.64 -2.72 -1.73
N CYS A 372 -1.68 -2.43 -0.44
CA CYS A 372 -1.13 -1.18 0.07
C CYS A 372 0.34 -1.07 -0.30
N TRP A 373 0.76 0.10 -0.75
CA TRP A 373 2.17 0.44 -0.89
C TRP A 373 2.48 1.68 -0.08
N ILE A 374 3.41 1.52 0.85
CA ILE A 374 3.87 2.57 1.75
C ILE A 374 5.31 2.87 1.43
N VAL A 375 5.63 4.14 1.27
CA VAL A 375 6.96 4.59 0.87
C VAL A 375 7.41 5.73 1.78
N LYS A 376 8.62 5.63 2.31
CA LYS A 376 9.26 6.70 3.08
C LYS A 376 10.49 7.22 2.35
N THR A 377 10.59 8.53 2.23
CA THR A 377 11.78 9.22 1.72
C THR A 377 12.37 10.15 2.76
N ASN A 378 13.64 10.51 2.59
CA ASN A 378 14.24 11.62 3.32
C ASN A 378 13.80 12.97 2.75
N SER A 379 14.27 14.08 3.35
CA SER A 379 13.90 15.44 2.93
C SER A 379 14.30 15.82 1.49
N PHE A 380 15.19 15.05 0.87
CA PHE A 380 15.68 15.23 -0.50
C PHE A 380 15.01 14.28 -1.49
N GLY A 381 13.98 13.53 -1.07
CA GLY A 381 13.28 12.57 -1.92
C GLY A 381 14.03 11.24 -2.11
N VAL A 382 15.13 10.99 -1.40
CA VAL A 382 15.80 9.68 -1.52
C VAL A 382 14.98 8.64 -0.75
N LEU A 383 14.61 7.54 -1.42
CA LEU A 383 13.92 6.40 -0.82
C LEU A 383 14.72 5.87 0.38
N GLU A 384 14.06 5.81 1.54
CA GLU A 384 14.58 5.16 2.73
C GLU A 384 14.08 3.72 2.76
N TRP A 385 12.78 3.51 2.95
CA TRP A 385 12.17 2.17 2.97
C TRP A 385 10.82 2.16 2.24
N GLN A 386 10.36 0.96 1.93
CA GLN A 386 9.01 0.70 1.43
C GLN A 386 8.44 -0.56 2.08
N ASN A 387 7.11 -0.65 2.15
CA ASN A 387 6.37 -1.82 2.65
C ASN A 387 5.22 -2.14 1.70
N THR A 388 4.99 -3.42 1.41
CA THR A 388 3.72 -3.90 0.88
C THR A 388 2.93 -4.62 1.95
N ILE A 389 1.66 -4.25 2.10
CA ILE A 389 0.77 -4.79 3.12
C ILE A 389 -0.58 -5.11 2.46
N GLY A 390 -1.04 -6.35 2.52
CA GLY A 390 -2.29 -6.73 1.86
C GLY A 390 -2.73 -8.18 2.07
N GLY A 391 -3.85 -8.52 1.45
CA GLY A 391 -4.43 -9.86 1.39
C GLY A 391 -4.47 -10.38 -0.04
N VAL A 392 -5.29 -11.41 -0.29
CA VAL A 392 -5.42 -11.98 -1.65
C VAL A 392 -6.35 -11.19 -2.58
N ASN A 393 -7.03 -10.15 -2.08
CA ASN A 393 -7.93 -9.32 -2.87
C ASN A 393 -7.35 -7.91 -3.08
N SER A 394 -8.06 -6.86 -2.70
CA SER A 394 -7.70 -5.47 -2.98
C SER A 394 -7.64 -4.66 -1.70
N GLU A 395 -6.53 -3.98 -1.50
CA GLU A 395 -6.32 -3.01 -0.43
C GLU A 395 -5.84 -1.68 -0.99
N ASP A 396 -6.43 -0.58 -0.49
CA ASP A 396 -6.06 0.77 -0.89
C ASP A 396 -5.96 1.69 0.32
N ILE A 397 -4.78 2.31 0.51
CA ILE A 397 -4.60 3.34 1.54
C ILE A 397 -5.29 4.61 1.05
N ALA A 398 -6.34 5.01 1.76
CA ALA A 398 -6.97 6.30 1.55
C ALA A 398 -6.19 7.43 2.25
N ALA A 399 -5.64 7.17 3.45
CA ALA A 399 -4.89 8.16 4.22
C ALA A 399 -3.85 7.51 5.14
N ILE A 400 -2.71 8.19 5.31
CA ILE A 400 -1.63 7.78 6.22
C ILE A 400 -1.20 8.96 7.11
N VAL A 401 -1.00 8.71 8.40
CA VAL A 401 -0.59 9.73 9.38
C VAL A 401 0.56 9.24 10.24
N GLN A 402 1.53 10.10 10.52
CA GLN A 402 2.56 9.81 11.53
C GLN A 402 1.96 9.98 12.93
N THR A 403 2.19 9.01 13.81
CA THR A 403 1.70 9.04 15.18
C THR A 403 2.70 9.70 16.14
N TYR A 404 2.22 10.20 17.28
CA TYR A 404 3.07 10.88 18.29
C TYR A 404 4.25 10.06 18.83
N ASP A 405 4.17 8.73 18.76
CA ASP A 405 5.24 7.80 19.15
C ASP A 405 6.25 7.51 18.02
N GLY A 406 6.09 8.15 16.85
CA GLY A 406 6.98 8.05 15.70
C GLY A 406 6.57 7.01 14.66
N GLY A 407 5.62 6.12 14.97
CA GLY A 407 5.05 5.16 14.03
C GLY A 407 4.12 5.79 13.00
N TYR A 408 3.44 4.96 12.21
CA TYR A 408 2.49 5.41 11.20
C TYR A 408 1.19 4.60 11.27
N THR A 409 0.06 5.26 11.05
CA THR A 409 -1.25 4.60 10.96
C THR A 409 -1.87 4.87 9.61
N CYS A 410 -2.29 3.81 8.94
CA CYS A 410 -2.94 3.81 7.65
C CYS A 410 -4.44 3.52 7.84
N GLY A 411 -5.28 4.31 7.19
CA GLY A 411 -6.68 3.96 6.94
C GLY A 411 -6.80 3.34 5.56
N VAL A 412 -7.25 2.09 5.50
CA VAL A 412 -7.28 1.26 4.29
C VAL A 412 -8.72 0.82 4.00
N GLU A 413 -9.12 0.83 2.74
CA GLU A 413 -10.32 0.12 2.26
C GLU A 413 -9.90 -1.29 1.83
N SER A 414 -10.46 -2.34 2.44
CA SER A 414 -10.09 -3.73 2.16
C SER A 414 -11.30 -4.63 1.97
N ASN A 415 -11.23 -5.51 0.96
CA ASN A 415 -12.17 -6.61 0.73
C ASN A 415 -11.54 -7.99 0.96
N SER A 416 -10.39 -8.06 1.62
CA SER A 416 -9.73 -9.32 1.92
C SER A 416 -10.25 -9.93 3.21
N ASN A 417 -10.49 -11.24 3.17
CA ASN A 417 -10.54 -12.06 4.37
C ASN A 417 -9.12 -12.38 4.86
N ILE A 418 -9.00 -13.15 5.95
CA ILE A 418 -7.71 -13.56 6.52
C ILE A 418 -6.82 -14.18 5.44
N SER A 419 -5.79 -13.45 5.05
CA SER A 419 -4.85 -13.79 3.98
C SER A 419 -3.74 -12.76 3.91
N GLY A 420 -2.57 -13.15 3.38
CA GLY A 420 -1.40 -12.27 3.35
C GLY A 420 -1.04 -11.77 4.75
N ASP A 421 -0.95 -10.46 4.91
CA ASP A 421 -0.70 -9.76 6.18
C ASP A 421 -1.97 -9.57 7.01
N LYS A 422 -3.16 -9.69 6.40
CA LYS A 422 -4.43 -9.43 7.08
C LYS A 422 -4.80 -10.57 8.03
N THR A 423 -5.04 -10.24 9.30
CA THR A 423 -5.30 -11.23 10.37
C THR A 423 -6.77 -11.36 10.75
N GLU A 424 -7.65 -10.56 10.15
CA GLU A 424 -9.08 -10.55 10.43
C GLU A 424 -9.90 -10.67 9.13
N ASN A 425 -11.11 -11.21 9.22
CA ASN A 425 -12.01 -11.28 8.07
C ASN A 425 -12.63 -9.91 7.79
N SER A 426 -12.97 -9.67 6.53
CA SER A 426 -13.97 -8.65 6.22
C SER A 426 -15.36 -9.14 6.65
N ASN A 427 -16.16 -8.24 7.21
CA ASN A 427 -17.56 -8.47 7.54
C ASN A 427 -18.44 -8.36 6.28
N GLY A 428 -18.06 -7.51 5.33
CA GLY A 428 -18.82 -7.20 4.11
C GLY A 428 -17.98 -7.22 2.84
N ASP A 429 -18.38 -6.39 1.87
CA ASP A 429 -17.70 -6.27 0.57
C ASP A 429 -16.41 -5.47 0.71
N TYR A 430 -16.46 -4.29 1.34
CA TYR A 430 -15.27 -3.51 1.69
C TYR A 430 -15.47 -2.96 3.09
N ASP A 431 -14.46 -3.10 3.94
CA ASP A 431 -14.48 -2.62 5.32
C ASP A 431 -13.31 -1.66 5.56
N TYR A 432 -13.36 -0.97 6.70
CA TYR A 432 -12.20 -0.22 7.18
C TYR A 432 -11.17 -1.21 7.69
N TRP A 433 -9.97 -1.17 7.15
CA TRP A 433 -8.82 -1.87 7.69
C TRP A 433 -7.80 -0.84 8.17
N ILE A 434 -7.60 -0.79 9.49
CA ILE A 434 -6.68 0.18 10.10
C ILE A 434 -5.42 -0.57 10.47
N VAL A 435 -4.28 -0.10 9.97
CA VAL A 435 -2.98 -0.73 10.19
C VAL A 435 -2.04 0.28 10.81
N LYS A 436 -1.48 -0.05 11.99
CA LYS A 436 -0.37 0.71 12.57
C LYS A 436 0.93 -0.03 12.34
N ILE A 437 1.92 0.68 11.81
CA ILE A 437 3.27 0.19 11.55
C ILE A 437 4.32 0.96 12.35
N THR A 438 5.42 0.29 12.69
CA THR A 438 6.47 0.84 13.54
C THR A 438 7.85 0.21 13.27
N ASP A 439 8.92 0.94 13.53
CA ASP A 439 10.30 0.44 13.62
C ASP A 439 10.71 0.14 15.07
N ASN A 440 9.83 0.41 16.04
CA ASN A 440 10.07 0.18 17.46
C ASN A 440 9.87 -1.29 17.85
N TYR A 441 10.61 -2.18 17.21
CA TYR A 441 10.59 -3.62 17.47
C TYR A 441 11.94 -4.14 17.96
N ASN A 442 11.92 -5.32 18.59
CA ASN A 442 13.11 -6.10 18.89
C ASN A 442 13.29 -7.19 17.83
N LEU A 443 14.51 -7.72 17.72
CA LEU A 443 14.86 -8.67 16.67
C LEU A 443 15.44 -9.96 17.25
N LEU A 444 14.85 -11.10 16.91
CA LEU A 444 15.47 -12.42 17.06
C LEU A 444 16.09 -12.84 15.74
N ASN A 445 17.38 -13.17 15.74
CA ASN A 445 18.03 -13.72 14.55
C ASN A 445 18.98 -14.87 14.84
N GLY A 446 19.20 -15.66 13.79
CA GLY A 446 20.07 -16.82 13.82
C GLY A 446 20.14 -17.46 12.44
N LYS A 447 20.80 -18.61 12.37
CA LYS A 447 20.94 -19.43 11.16
C LYS A 447 20.12 -20.70 11.28
N VAL A 448 19.62 -21.18 10.15
CA VAL A 448 19.07 -22.53 10.03
C VAL A 448 19.93 -23.31 9.04
N PHE A 449 20.44 -24.45 9.46
CA PHE A 449 21.36 -25.27 8.66
C PHE A 449 21.14 -26.76 8.92
N ILE A 450 21.64 -27.57 8.00
CA ILE A 450 21.68 -29.03 8.16
C ILE A 450 22.92 -29.39 8.95
N ASP A 451 22.74 -30.09 10.07
CA ASP A 451 23.82 -30.59 10.92
C ASP A 451 23.97 -32.09 10.69
N ALA A 452 24.72 -32.44 9.65
CA ALA A 452 24.82 -33.80 9.13
C ALA A 452 25.59 -34.72 10.08
N ASN A 453 26.48 -34.17 10.90
CA ASN A 453 27.28 -34.93 11.87
C ASN A 453 26.75 -34.82 13.31
N SER A 454 25.68 -34.05 13.52
CA SER A 454 25.00 -33.85 14.81
C SER A 454 25.89 -33.23 15.89
N ASN A 455 26.79 -32.31 15.50
CA ASN A 455 27.69 -31.62 16.43
C ASN A 455 27.16 -30.29 16.97
N GLY A 456 26.03 -29.80 16.44
CA GLY A 456 25.36 -28.55 16.83
C GLY A 456 25.98 -27.27 16.24
N THR A 457 26.91 -27.38 15.29
CA THR A 457 27.61 -26.25 14.67
C THR A 457 27.66 -26.38 13.16
N GLN A 458 27.47 -25.28 12.43
CA GLN A 458 27.51 -25.34 10.96
C GLN A 458 28.94 -25.50 10.45
N ASP A 459 29.23 -26.64 9.83
CA ASP A 459 30.49 -26.92 9.14
C ASP A 459 30.49 -26.35 7.70
N ILE A 460 31.67 -26.14 7.11
CA ILE A 460 31.81 -25.60 5.73
C ILE A 460 31.11 -26.48 4.68
N SER A 461 31.02 -27.78 4.92
CA SER A 461 30.36 -28.73 4.02
C SER A 461 28.84 -28.80 4.18
N GLU A 462 28.29 -28.11 5.17
CA GLU A 462 26.88 -28.21 5.54
C GLU A 462 26.03 -27.09 4.92
N SER A 463 24.95 -27.53 4.27
CA SER A 463 24.05 -26.62 3.56
C SER A 463 23.21 -25.78 4.51
N HIS A 464 22.96 -24.55 4.09
CA HIS A 464 21.93 -23.69 4.67
C HIS A 464 20.53 -24.24 4.36
N VAL A 465 19.58 -24.07 5.27
CA VAL A 465 18.16 -24.30 4.97
C VAL A 465 17.57 -22.98 4.52
N ILE A 466 17.17 -22.90 3.25
CA ILE A 466 16.58 -21.70 2.63
C ILE A 466 15.05 -21.77 2.64
N ASN A 467 14.38 -20.60 2.60
CA ASN A 467 12.93 -20.47 2.56
C ASN A 467 12.21 -21.25 3.67
N LYS A 468 12.84 -21.37 4.83
CA LYS A 468 12.25 -22.08 5.97
C LYS A 468 11.54 -21.09 6.86
N LYS A 469 10.26 -21.33 7.14
CA LYS A 469 9.46 -20.51 8.05
C LYS A 469 9.94 -20.70 9.49
N LEU A 470 10.13 -19.59 10.19
CA LEU A 470 10.25 -19.52 11.64
C LEU A 470 9.11 -18.72 12.20
N THR A 471 8.53 -19.18 13.29
CA THR A 471 7.37 -18.55 13.92
C THR A 471 7.66 -18.24 15.38
N GLU A 472 7.33 -17.03 15.82
CA GLU A 472 7.29 -16.64 17.22
C GLU A 472 5.97 -17.08 17.84
N SER A 473 6.05 -17.74 18.99
CA SER A 473 4.91 -18.46 19.58
C SER A 473 3.81 -17.59 20.19
N SER A 474 4.12 -16.36 20.60
CA SER A 474 3.22 -15.50 21.38
C SER A 474 2.32 -14.65 20.49
N THR A 475 2.91 -14.12 19.42
CA THR A 475 2.30 -13.20 18.45
C THR A 475 1.92 -13.91 17.15
N GLY A 476 2.58 -15.03 16.84
CA GLY A 476 2.45 -15.68 15.53
C GLY A 476 3.28 -15.02 14.43
N ASN A 477 4.03 -13.95 14.74
CA ASN A 477 4.95 -13.31 13.81
C ASN A 477 5.92 -14.33 13.23
N PHE A 478 6.22 -14.23 11.95
CA PHE A 478 7.07 -15.20 11.29
C PHE A 478 7.96 -14.56 10.24
N SER A 479 9.04 -15.26 9.91
CA SER A 479 9.87 -14.93 8.75
C SER A 479 10.40 -16.17 8.09
N PHE A 480 11.03 -15.99 6.93
CA PHE A 480 11.67 -17.07 6.21
C PHE A 480 13.18 -16.89 6.21
N THR A 481 13.90 -18.00 6.24
CA THR A 481 15.35 -17.99 6.05
C THR A 481 15.72 -17.51 4.66
N GLN A 482 16.72 -16.65 4.60
CA GLN A 482 17.32 -16.14 3.38
C GLN A 482 18.19 -17.22 2.70
N GLN A 483 18.78 -16.90 1.55
CA GLN A 483 19.64 -17.81 0.79
C GLN A 483 20.88 -18.29 1.57
N ASN A 484 21.33 -17.53 2.57
CA ASN A 484 22.43 -17.89 3.47
C ASN A 484 21.93 -18.58 4.76
N GLY A 485 20.66 -18.97 4.82
CA GLY A 485 20.05 -19.63 5.98
C GLY A 485 19.77 -18.71 7.17
N ILE A 486 20.06 -17.41 7.07
CA ILE A 486 19.80 -16.44 8.15
C ILE A 486 18.32 -16.08 8.17
N TYR A 487 17.75 -15.98 9.35
CA TYR A 487 16.40 -15.46 9.57
C TYR A 487 16.41 -14.25 10.50
N TYR A 488 15.33 -13.48 10.42
CA TYR A 488 15.08 -12.27 11.20
C TYR A 488 13.62 -12.29 11.62
N VAL A 489 13.30 -12.52 12.90
CA VAL A 489 11.91 -12.49 13.40
C VAL A 489 11.74 -11.25 14.27
N PRO A 490 10.97 -10.25 13.83
CA PRO A 490 10.68 -9.07 14.61
C PRO A 490 9.61 -9.36 15.69
N VAL A 491 9.76 -8.75 16.85
CA VAL A 491 8.82 -8.85 17.96
C VAL A 491 8.56 -7.48 18.58
N ILE A 492 7.29 -7.18 18.84
CA ILE A 492 6.84 -5.86 19.31
C ILE A 492 6.92 -5.79 20.84
N GLY A 493 7.61 -4.77 21.35
CA GLY A 493 7.67 -4.45 22.78
C GLY A 493 8.65 -5.30 23.61
N PRO A 494 8.80 -4.96 24.91
CA PRO A 494 9.55 -5.77 25.87
C PRO A 494 8.75 -7.01 26.27
N GLY A 495 9.45 -8.12 26.56
CA GLY A 495 8.80 -9.37 26.89
C GLY A 495 9.72 -10.58 26.76
N ASN A 496 9.14 -11.76 26.97
CA ASN A 496 9.79 -13.03 26.69
C ASN A 496 9.15 -13.63 25.44
N TYR A 497 9.97 -13.92 24.44
CA TYR A 497 9.54 -14.44 23.15
C TYR A 497 10.22 -15.77 22.89
N SER A 498 9.56 -16.64 22.14
CA SER A 498 10.14 -17.92 21.74
C SER A 498 9.92 -18.16 20.26
N VAL A 499 11.00 -18.45 19.54
CA VAL A 499 10.99 -18.73 18.10
C VAL A 499 11.27 -20.21 17.84
N SER A 500 10.60 -20.79 16.85
CA SER A 500 10.89 -22.13 16.35
C SER A 500 10.70 -22.23 14.83
N PRO A 501 11.49 -23.05 14.14
CA PRO A 501 11.30 -23.33 12.72
C PRO A 501 10.22 -24.39 12.51
N ASP A 502 9.54 -24.33 11.37
CA ASP A 502 8.72 -25.46 10.91
C ASP A 502 9.57 -26.74 10.82
N LEU A 503 8.97 -27.91 10.97
CA LEU A 503 9.72 -29.16 10.91
C LEU A 503 10.12 -29.53 9.47
N ILE A 504 11.18 -30.34 9.33
CA ILE A 504 11.58 -30.98 8.09
C ILE A 504 11.47 -32.50 8.29
N ASN A 505 10.81 -33.20 7.37
CA ASN A 505 10.69 -34.66 7.42
C ASN A 505 12.07 -35.31 7.49
N TYR A 506 12.21 -36.37 8.30
CA TYR A 506 13.46 -37.11 8.52
C TYR A 506 14.55 -36.38 9.31
N TYR A 507 14.33 -35.14 9.74
CA TYR A 507 15.26 -34.40 10.58
C TYR A 507 14.63 -34.04 11.93
N THR A 508 15.46 -33.98 12.97
CA THR A 508 15.13 -33.41 14.28
C THR A 508 15.85 -32.09 14.40
N VAL A 509 15.17 -31.04 14.88
CA VAL A 509 15.78 -29.72 15.06
C VAL A 509 16.29 -29.56 16.49
N VAL A 510 17.51 -29.02 16.62
CA VAL A 510 18.19 -28.82 17.90
C VAL A 510 18.75 -27.39 17.98
N PRO A 511 18.39 -26.60 19.01
CA PRO A 511 17.27 -26.86 19.93
C PRO A 511 15.93 -26.78 19.21
N ALA A 512 14.85 -27.27 19.83
CA ALA A 512 13.51 -27.20 19.23
C ALA A 512 12.94 -25.76 19.16
N SER A 513 13.39 -24.90 20.07
CA SER A 513 13.05 -23.48 20.12
C SER A 513 14.17 -22.71 20.82
N HIS A 514 14.26 -21.42 20.54
CA HIS A 514 15.06 -20.46 21.29
C HIS A 514 14.16 -19.46 21.98
N SER A 515 14.54 -18.99 23.16
CA SER A 515 13.80 -17.98 23.90
C SER A 515 14.69 -16.78 24.21
N ALA A 516 14.16 -15.59 23.94
CA ALA A 516 14.82 -14.32 24.24
C ALA A 516 13.97 -13.46 25.17
N SER A 517 14.64 -12.67 26.00
CA SER A 517 14.02 -11.72 26.93
C SER A 517 14.48 -10.31 26.59
N PHE A 518 13.54 -9.44 26.22
CA PHE A 518 13.80 -8.03 25.94
C PHE A 518 13.25 -7.17 27.08
N THR A 519 14.09 -6.24 27.56
CA THR A 519 13.72 -5.29 28.63
C THR A 519 13.29 -3.93 28.07
N GLY A 520 13.48 -3.72 26.76
CA GLY A 520 13.12 -2.49 26.05
C GLY A 520 12.74 -2.80 24.60
N ILE A 521 12.90 -1.81 23.74
CA ILE A 521 12.71 -1.89 22.27
C ILE A 521 14.05 -1.70 21.55
N GLN A 522 14.10 -2.03 20.25
CA GLN A 522 15.31 -1.92 19.42
C GLN A 522 16.51 -2.72 19.94
N GLN A 523 16.24 -3.83 20.63
CA GLN A 523 17.24 -4.80 21.06
C GLN A 523 17.31 -5.95 20.05
N THR A 524 18.48 -6.55 19.91
CA THR A 524 18.67 -7.75 19.09
C THR A 524 19.22 -8.87 19.95
N ASP A 525 18.56 -10.01 19.92
CA ASP A 525 19.12 -11.26 20.40
C ASP A 525 19.54 -12.12 19.21
N SER A 526 20.81 -12.47 19.19
CA SER A 526 21.48 -13.08 18.04
C SER A 526 22.08 -14.42 18.42
N LEU A 527 22.46 -15.21 17.41
CA LEU A 527 22.99 -16.57 17.57
C LEU A 527 21.94 -17.60 18.01
N ASN A 528 20.67 -17.33 17.69
CA ASN A 528 19.56 -18.26 17.89
C ASN A 528 19.51 -19.32 16.78
N ASP A 529 20.61 -20.07 16.65
CA ASP A 529 20.83 -21.01 15.54
C ASP A 529 20.05 -22.32 15.70
N PHE A 530 19.49 -22.83 14.60
CA PHE A 530 18.75 -24.09 14.53
C PHE A 530 19.49 -25.11 13.66
N ALA A 531 19.89 -26.22 14.27
CA ALA A 531 20.56 -27.34 13.61
C ALA A 531 19.55 -28.45 13.29
N PHE A 532 19.30 -28.73 12.00
CA PHE A 532 18.51 -29.89 11.58
C PHE A 532 19.40 -31.12 11.47
N GLN A 533 19.27 -32.02 12.43
CA GLN A 533 20.03 -33.26 12.54
C GLN A 533 19.28 -34.44 11.93
N PRO A 534 19.93 -35.34 11.15
CA PRO A 534 19.30 -36.56 10.66
C PRO A 534 18.68 -37.40 11.78
N ALA A 535 17.37 -37.70 11.68
CA ALA A 535 16.68 -38.56 12.65
C ALA A 535 16.97 -40.07 12.42
N GLY A 536 17.75 -40.39 11.40
CA GLY A 536 18.07 -41.75 10.96
C GLY A 536 18.64 -41.75 9.56
N LEU A 537 18.85 -42.94 8.99
CA LEU A 537 19.30 -43.12 7.61
C LEU A 537 18.09 -43.37 6.71
N PHE A 538 17.72 -42.36 5.92
CA PHE A 538 16.57 -42.40 5.03
C PHE A 538 17.03 -42.07 3.61
N ASN A 539 16.80 -43.01 2.70
CA ASN A 539 17.06 -42.80 1.27
C ASN A 539 15.74 -42.42 0.61
N ASP A 540 15.56 -41.15 0.27
CA ASP A 540 14.32 -40.68 -0.35
C ASP A 540 14.57 -39.61 -1.41
N LEU A 541 14.10 -39.88 -2.63
CA LEU A 541 14.20 -39.02 -3.78
C LEU A 541 12.79 -38.59 -4.19
N CYS A 542 12.50 -37.30 -4.00
CA CYS A 542 11.27 -36.71 -4.51
C CYS A 542 11.43 -36.40 -6.00
N VAL A 543 10.49 -36.86 -6.84
CA VAL A 543 10.45 -36.54 -8.28
C VAL A 543 9.06 -36.02 -8.65
N LYS A 544 9.01 -34.86 -9.28
CA LYS A 544 7.77 -34.20 -9.71
C LYS A 544 7.85 -33.82 -11.19
N ILE A 545 6.83 -34.21 -11.96
CA ILE A 545 6.67 -33.79 -13.35
C ILE A 545 5.65 -32.65 -13.45
N THR A 546 5.90 -31.70 -14.33
CA THR A 546 4.96 -30.63 -14.64
C THR A 546 4.97 -30.39 -16.14
N PRO A 547 3.81 -30.47 -16.83
CA PRO A 547 3.74 -30.11 -18.24
C PRO A 547 4.05 -28.62 -18.40
N PHE A 548 4.91 -28.30 -19.35
CA PHE A 548 5.38 -26.94 -19.64
C PHE A 548 4.80 -26.51 -21.00
N GLY A 549 3.56 -26.03 -20.97
CA GLY A 549 2.76 -25.65 -22.14
C GLY A 549 1.76 -26.72 -22.62
N PRO A 550 0.90 -26.40 -23.60
CA PRO A 550 -0.17 -27.28 -24.05
C PRO A 550 0.32 -28.40 -24.97
N PHE A 551 -0.16 -29.61 -24.73
CA PHE A 551 0.07 -30.78 -25.57
C PHE A 551 -0.93 -30.81 -26.72
N ARG A 552 -0.50 -30.38 -27.91
CA ARG A 552 -1.33 -30.31 -29.12
C ARG A 552 -0.85 -31.31 -30.15
N SER A 553 -1.78 -32.12 -30.67
CA SER A 553 -1.54 -33.08 -31.76
C SER A 553 -0.76 -32.44 -32.92
N GLY A 554 0.39 -33.01 -33.27
CA GLY A 554 1.28 -32.56 -34.34
C GLY A 554 2.31 -31.50 -33.93
N PHE A 555 2.30 -31.01 -32.69
CA PHE A 555 3.24 -29.98 -32.20
C PHE A 555 4.19 -30.53 -31.14
N ASN A 556 5.30 -29.81 -30.93
CA ASN A 556 6.18 -30.07 -29.80
C ASN A 556 5.56 -29.55 -28.50
N ALA A 557 5.77 -30.30 -27.43
CA ALA A 557 5.39 -29.96 -26.07
C ALA A 557 6.51 -30.39 -25.11
N SER A 558 6.57 -29.79 -23.92
CA SER A 558 7.66 -30.07 -22.97
C SER A 558 7.14 -30.48 -21.61
N TYR A 559 7.95 -31.27 -20.90
CA TYR A 559 7.79 -31.60 -19.49
C TYR A 559 8.98 -31.04 -18.73
N MET A 560 8.72 -30.47 -17.55
CA MET A 560 9.74 -30.19 -16.54
C MET A 560 9.70 -31.28 -15.48
N VAL A 561 10.78 -32.02 -15.32
CA VAL A 561 10.96 -33.01 -14.24
C VAL A 561 11.90 -32.44 -13.22
N ASN A 562 11.39 -32.16 -12.03
CA ASN A 562 12.18 -31.74 -10.88
C ASN A 562 12.49 -32.97 -10.02
N TYR A 563 13.73 -33.14 -9.59
CA TYR A 563 14.10 -34.17 -8.63
C TYR A 563 14.87 -33.53 -7.47
N SER A 564 14.67 -34.04 -6.26
CA SER A 564 15.31 -33.54 -5.05
C SER A 564 15.55 -34.67 -4.07
N ASN A 565 16.74 -34.73 -3.47
CA ASN A 565 17.01 -35.63 -2.36
C ASN A 565 16.38 -35.05 -1.08
N ILE A 566 15.28 -35.65 -0.63
CA ILE A 566 14.59 -35.26 0.61
C ILE A 566 14.96 -36.18 1.79
N GLY A 567 15.81 -37.17 1.56
CA GLY A 567 16.34 -38.07 2.59
C GLY A 567 17.48 -37.46 3.40
N THR A 568 18.16 -38.31 4.16
CA THR A 568 19.27 -37.94 5.06
C THR A 568 20.63 -38.45 4.62
N THR A 569 20.69 -39.20 3.53
CA THR A 569 21.93 -39.79 2.99
C THR A 569 22.22 -39.25 1.60
N THR A 570 23.48 -39.33 1.17
CA THR A 570 23.82 -39.04 -0.24
C THR A 570 23.33 -40.18 -1.12
N LEU A 571 22.55 -39.85 -2.16
CA LEU A 571 22.00 -40.81 -3.11
C LEU A 571 22.84 -40.82 -4.40
N ASN A 572 22.79 -41.91 -5.16
CA ASN A 572 23.21 -41.93 -6.56
C ASN A 572 21.98 -42.27 -7.41
N PRO A 573 21.03 -41.33 -7.57
CA PRO A 573 19.69 -41.68 -8.00
C PRO A 573 19.64 -42.00 -9.50
N THR A 574 18.81 -42.99 -9.84
CA THR A 574 18.38 -43.25 -11.21
C THR A 574 16.96 -42.73 -11.39
N VAL A 575 16.78 -41.74 -12.26
CA VAL A 575 15.46 -41.24 -12.66
C VAL A 575 15.09 -41.87 -14.00
N ILE A 576 13.93 -42.53 -14.06
CA ILE A 576 13.43 -43.18 -15.28
C ILE A 576 12.10 -42.53 -15.68
N PHE A 577 12.09 -41.95 -16.88
CA PHE A 577 10.89 -41.39 -17.50
C PHE A 577 10.36 -42.36 -18.56
N PHE A 578 9.06 -42.67 -18.45
CA PHE A 578 8.34 -43.49 -19.44
C PHE A 578 7.43 -42.58 -20.25
N PRO A 579 7.84 -42.14 -21.45
CA PRO A 579 6.94 -41.39 -22.33
C PRO A 579 5.74 -42.26 -22.71
N ASP A 580 4.56 -41.66 -22.80
CA ASP A 580 3.39 -42.34 -23.37
C ASP A 580 3.58 -42.65 -24.85
N ASN A 581 2.85 -43.66 -25.34
CA ASN A 581 2.89 -44.09 -26.73
C ASN A 581 2.42 -43.01 -27.71
N ASP A 582 1.69 -42.02 -27.21
CA ASP A 582 1.14 -40.89 -27.96
C ASP A 582 2.13 -39.75 -28.19
N VAL A 583 3.36 -39.86 -27.69
CA VAL A 583 4.42 -38.86 -27.88
C VAL A 583 5.72 -39.50 -28.36
N SER A 584 6.53 -38.72 -29.09
CA SER A 584 7.87 -39.12 -29.54
C SER A 584 8.93 -38.16 -29.01
N LEU A 585 10.06 -38.66 -28.54
CA LEU A 585 11.13 -37.82 -27.99
C LEU A 585 11.72 -36.89 -29.07
N VAL A 586 11.85 -35.61 -28.74
CA VAL A 586 12.58 -34.62 -29.55
C VAL A 586 13.93 -34.32 -28.91
N SER A 587 13.94 -33.96 -27.62
CA SER A 587 15.17 -33.67 -26.87
C SER A 587 14.98 -33.83 -25.36
N ALA A 588 16.10 -33.96 -24.64
CA ALA A 588 16.11 -33.86 -23.20
C ALA A 588 17.36 -33.11 -22.73
N THR A 589 17.18 -32.21 -21.75
CA THR A 589 18.26 -31.41 -21.15
C THR A 589 18.18 -31.51 -19.62
N PRO A 590 19.17 -32.12 -18.94
CA PRO A 590 20.37 -32.75 -19.50
C PRO A 590 20.05 -34.00 -20.34
N VAL A 591 20.99 -34.39 -21.20
CA VAL A 591 20.85 -35.58 -22.07
C VAL A 591 20.73 -36.83 -21.21
N ALA A 592 19.83 -37.75 -21.59
CA ALA A 592 19.65 -39.02 -20.89
C ALA A 592 20.94 -39.86 -20.92
N SER A 593 21.27 -40.50 -19.79
CA SER A 593 22.40 -41.42 -19.67
C SER A 593 22.23 -42.65 -20.55
N SER A 594 20.98 -43.11 -20.71
CA SER A 594 20.62 -44.13 -21.70
C SER A 594 19.18 -43.94 -22.18
N ILE A 595 18.94 -44.28 -23.45
CA ILE A 595 17.62 -44.26 -24.08
C ILE A 595 17.29 -45.70 -24.47
N THR A 596 16.19 -46.24 -23.94
CA THR A 596 15.65 -47.56 -24.32
C THR A 596 14.49 -47.38 -25.31
N LEU A 597 13.87 -48.48 -25.73
CA LEU A 597 12.68 -48.44 -26.59
C LEU A 597 11.51 -47.71 -25.92
N ASP A 598 11.41 -47.79 -24.59
CA ASP A 598 10.26 -47.41 -23.78
C ASP A 598 10.57 -46.38 -22.69
N SER A 599 11.84 -45.97 -22.51
CA SER A 599 12.21 -45.09 -21.40
C SER A 599 13.45 -44.24 -21.65
N LEU A 600 13.53 -43.14 -20.91
CA LEU A 600 14.70 -42.29 -20.76
C LEU A 600 15.23 -42.44 -19.34
N VAL A 601 16.52 -42.72 -19.22
CA VAL A 601 17.16 -42.99 -17.93
C VAL A 601 18.26 -41.96 -17.70
N TRP A 602 18.21 -41.31 -16.54
CA TRP A 602 19.28 -40.47 -16.03
C TRP A 602 19.87 -41.12 -14.79
N ASN A 603 21.17 -41.39 -14.84
CA ASN A 603 21.97 -41.75 -13.67
C ASN A 603 22.70 -40.49 -13.23
N PHE A 604 22.23 -39.90 -12.15
CA PHE A 604 22.92 -38.75 -11.58
C PHE A 604 24.07 -39.22 -10.69
N GLY A 605 25.10 -38.39 -10.59
CA GLY A 605 26.17 -38.60 -9.62
C GLY A 605 25.66 -38.44 -8.18
N PRO A 606 26.58 -38.39 -7.20
CA PRO A 606 26.23 -38.20 -5.80
C PRO A 606 25.35 -36.96 -5.62
N LEU A 607 24.15 -37.16 -5.09
CA LEU A 607 23.16 -36.14 -4.77
C LEU A 607 23.04 -36.07 -3.26
N ALA A 608 23.64 -35.05 -2.64
CA ALA A 608 23.59 -34.84 -1.20
C ALA A 608 22.16 -34.45 -0.76
N PRO A 609 21.81 -34.59 0.53
CA PRO A 609 20.52 -34.10 1.04
C PRO A 609 20.25 -32.64 0.66
N PHE A 610 18.99 -32.32 0.34
CA PHE A 610 18.50 -31.02 -0.14
C PHE A 610 19.06 -30.55 -1.50
N GLN A 611 19.97 -31.30 -2.13
CA GLN A 611 20.33 -31.03 -3.51
C GLN A 611 19.21 -31.45 -4.44
N SER A 612 18.98 -30.62 -5.45
CA SER A 612 17.94 -30.79 -6.45
C SER A 612 18.46 -30.52 -7.84
N GLY A 613 17.71 -30.96 -8.84
CA GLY A 613 17.98 -30.69 -10.24
C GLY A 613 16.73 -30.78 -11.09
N GLN A 614 16.89 -30.39 -12.35
CA GLN A 614 15.78 -30.31 -13.31
C GLN A 614 16.15 -31.01 -14.62
N ILE A 615 15.13 -31.57 -15.27
CA ILE A 615 15.22 -32.16 -16.60
C ILE A 615 14.09 -31.59 -17.44
N LEU A 616 14.44 -30.86 -18.49
CA LEU A 616 13.50 -30.42 -19.52
C LEU A 616 13.45 -31.46 -20.62
N ILE A 617 12.29 -32.08 -20.83
CA ILE A 617 12.07 -33.10 -21.85
C ILE A 617 11.12 -32.51 -22.89
N THR A 618 11.54 -32.40 -24.14
CA THR A 618 10.69 -31.99 -25.26
C THR A 618 10.29 -33.21 -26.08
N VAL A 619 9.01 -33.33 -26.35
CA VAL A 619 8.42 -34.40 -27.16
C VAL A 619 7.58 -33.81 -28.29
N ASN A 620 7.37 -34.56 -29.36
CA ASN A 620 6.37 -34.27 -30.38
C ASN A 620 5.11 -35.10 -30.09
N VAL A 621 3.95 -34.46 -30.06
CA VAL A 621 2.67 -35.14 -29.82
C VAL A 621 2.18 -35.74 -31.14
N ASN A 622 1.90 -37.04 -31.15
CA ASN A 622 1.47 -37.75 -32.35
C ASN A 622 0.17 -37.17 -32.92
N ILE A 623 -0.01 -37.28 -34.24
CA ILE A 623 -1.18 -36.75 -34.92
C ILE A 623 -2.43 -37.58 -34.56
N GLY A 624 -3.52 -36.91 -34.18
CA GLY A 624 -4.82 -37.54 -33.91
C GLY A 624 -5.08 -37.88 -32.43
N VAL A 625 -4.19 -37.47 -31.53
CA VAL A 625 -4.34 -37.69 -30.08
C VAL A 625 -5.31 -36.66 -29.48
N ALA A 626 -6.33 -37.12 -28.73
CA ALA A 626 -7.27 -36.26 -28.01
C ALA A 626 -6.63 -35.67 -26.73
N HIS A 627 -7.02 -34.46 -26.33
CA HIS A 627 -6.48 -33.80 -25.12
C HIS A 627 -6.63 -34.69 -23.86
N ARG A 628 -5.52 -35.24 -23.36
CA ARG A 628 -5.45 -35.94 -22.07
C ARG A 628 -4.21 -35.47 -21.31
N ASN A 629 -4.32 -35.44 -19.99
CA ASN A 629 -3.17 -35.40 -19.10
C ASN A 629 -2.55 -36.81 -19.08
N ILE A 630 -1.27 -36.90 -19.43
CA ILE A 630 -0.59 -38.14 -19.79
C ILE A 630 0.66 -38.33 -18.88
N ASN A 631 0.97 -39.59 -18.50
CA ASN A 631 2.24 -40.17 -17.97
C ASN A 631 2.25 -40.78 -16.56
N LYS A 632 3.23 -41.69 -16.35
CA LYS A 632 3.57 -42.42 -15.11
C LYS A 632 5.09 -42.39 -14.85
N PHE A 633 5.52 -42.48 -13.58
CA PHE A 633 6.93 -42.57 -13.17
C PHE A 633 7.25 -43.84 -12.39
N ARG A 634 8.53 -44.23 -12.41
CA ARG A 634 9.12 -45.17 -11.45
C ARG A 634 10.50 -44.66 -11.03
N CYS A 635 10.73 -44.56 -9.72
CA CYS A 635 12.03 -44.23 -9.16
C CYS A 635 12.64 -45.48 -8.50
N THR A 636 13.96 -45.61 -8.58
CA THR A 636 14.73 -46.64 -7.88
C THR A 636 15.89 -45.97 -7.18
N TYR A 637 16.00 -46.19 -5.86
CA TYR A 637 17.07 -45.66 -4.99
C TYR A 637 18.14 -46.71 -4.72
#